data_AF-A0A5E4JVH3-F1
#
_entry.id   AF-A0A5E4JVH3-F1
#
_cell.length_a   1.000
_cell.length_b   1.000
_cell.length_c   1.000
_cell.angle_alpha   90.00
_cell.angle_beta   90.00
_cell.angle_gamma   90.00
#
_symmetry.space_group_name_H-M   'P 1'
#
loop_
_entity.id
_entity.type
_entity.pdbx_description
1 polymer ?
#
loop_
_entity_poly.entity_id
_entity_poly.type
_entity_poly.pdbx_seq_one_letter_code
_entity_poly.pdbx_strand_id
1 'polypeptide(L)'
;MDNKRGQGLPISTIILLILGIVILVFLIIGFSAGWDKFSSYFSKNNVKDVVSNCEIACSTNSQYDFCSAQRTLVSDTEKLSQVTCDFLNKQRPTYAVAGCASITCPEFMFVSSTDPAALTAACADNQNVGKQVQVYYLDKGVLKNYLCNYPACPVTGGDPLVAKNLCSGKKSQDKIFCLDSPSSSAPSQYTCTDTDVKL
;
A
#
# COMPACT_ATOMS: atom_id res chain seq x y z
N MET A 1 71.78 -44.10 15.35
CA MET A 1 70.39 -44.62 15.38
C MET A 1 69.50 -43.44 15.71
N ASP A 2 68.93 -42.84 14.67
CA ASP A 2 68.28 -41.53 14.70
C ASP A 2 66.90 -41.58 15.34
N ASN A 3 66.74 -40.86 16.45
CA ASN A 3 65.49 -40.72 17.17
C ASN A 3 64.80 -39.42 16.76
N LYS A 4 63.99 -39.45 15.68
CA LYS A 4 63.22 -38.29 15.21
C LYS A 4 61.93 -38.15 16.03
N ARG A 5 61.98 -37.30 17.05
CA ARG A 5 60.79 -36.83 17.78
C ARG A 5 59.98 -35.89 16.90
N GLY A 6 58.85 -36.35 16.38
CA GLY A 6 57.90 -35.50 15.66
C GLY A 6 57.38 -34.38 16.56
N GLN A 7 57.51 -33.13 16.12
CA GLN A 7 56.89 -31.98 16.77
C GLN A 7 55.37 -32.14 16.70
N GLY A 8 54.74 -32.53 17.81
CA GLY A 8 53.31 -32.46 17.95
C GLY A 8 52.91 -31.00 17.97
N LEU A 9 52.23 -30.52 16.92
CA LEU A 9 51.54 -29.25 16.97
C LEU A 9 50.55 -29.28 18.14
N PRO A 10 50.54 -28.27 19.02
CA PRO A 10 49.69 -28.28 20.20
C PRO A 10 48.23 -28.40 19.76
N ILE A 11 47.52 -29.38 20.32
CA ILE A 11 46.15 -29.80 19.97
C ILE A 11 45.18 -28.60 19.88
N SER A 12 45.40 -27.56 20.69
CA SER A 12 44.65 -26.30 20.66
C SER A 12 44.66 -25.60 19.29
N THR A 13 45.77 -25.68 18.56
CA THR A 13 45.91 -25.09 17.22
C THR A 13 45.04 -25.82 16.20
N ILE A 14 44.97 -27.15 16.33
CA ILE A 14 44.14 -28.00 15.45
C ILE A 14 42.65 -27.67 15.66
N ILE A 15 42.22 -27.48 16.91
CA ILE A 15 40.84 -27.13 17.23
C ILE A 15 40.45 -25.76 16.63
N LEU A 16 41.33 -24.76 16.74
CA LEU A 16 41.08 -23.42 16.18
C LEU A 16 41.02 -23.43 14.65
N LEU A 17 41.85 -24.23 13.99
CA LEU A 17 41.81 -24.39 12.53
C LEU A 17 40.48 -24.99 12.08
N ILE A 18 40.00 -26.03 12.76
CA ILE A 18 38.73 -26.69 12.43
C ILE A 18 37.57 -25.71 12.65
N LEU A 19 37.54 -25.00 13.78
CA LEU A 19 36.48 -24.03 14.07
C LEU A 19 36.44 -22.89 13.04
N GLY A 20 37.62 -22.38 12.64
CA GLY A 20 37.76 -21.35 11.62
C GLY A 20 37.24 -21.80 10.25
N ILE A 21 37.56 -23.03 9.84
CA ILE A 21 37.06 -23.60 8.58
C ILE A 21 35.55 -23.79 8.63
N VAL A 22 35.00 -24.26 9.74
CA VAL A 22 33.54 -24.42 9.91
C VAL A 22 32.84 -23.08 9.75
N ILE A 23 33.29 -22.03 10.43
CA ILE A 23 32.71 -20.68 10.31
C ILE A 23 32.83 -20.14 8.88
N LEU A 24 33.97 -20.34 8.22
CA LEU A 24 34.19 -19.92 6.84
C LEU A 24 33.19 -20.58 5.88
N VAL A 25 32.97 -21.88 6.02
CA VAL A 25 32.00 -22.64 5.19
C VAL A 25 30.58 -22.11 5.40
N PHE A 26 30.18 -21.85 6.65
CA PHE A 26 28.88 -21.26 6.95
C PHE A 26 28.70 -19.86 6.34
N LEU A 27 29.73 -19.02 6.39
CA LEU A 27 29.70 -17.68 5.79
C LEU A 27 29.61 -17.75 4.26
N ILE A 28 30.37 -18.63 3.61
CA ILE A 28 30.30 -18.83 2.15
C ILE A 28 28.90 -19.28 1.74
N ILE A 29 28.31 -20.25 2.45
CA ILE A 29 26.94 -20.71 2.16
C ILE A 29 25.92 -19.58 2.41
N GLY A 30 26.05 -18.85 3.52
CA GLY A 30 25.15 -17.75 3.87
C GLY A 30 25.19 -16.60 2.85
N PHE A 31 26.37 -16.21 2.41
CA PHE A 31 26.52 -15.16 1.39
C PHE A 31 26.17 -15.66 -0.03
N SER A 32 26.39 -16.94 -0.35
CA SER A 32 26.11 -17.48 -1.68
C SER A 32 24.63 -17.83 -1.92
N ALA A 33 23.91 -18.29 -0.89
CA ALA A 33 22.48 -18.60 -0.99
C ALA A 33 21.58 -17.36 -0.93
N GLY A 34 22.13 -16.23 -0.49
CA GLY A 34 21.39 -14.98 -0.32
C GLY A 34 20.52 -14.99 0.94
N TRP A 35 20.63 -13.91 1.73
CA TRP A 35 19.82 -13.69 2.94
C TRP A 35 18.31 -13.51 2.65
N ASP A 36 17.92 -13.45 1.38
CA ASP A 36 16.55 -13.22 0.91
C ASP A 36 15.56 -14.25 1.45
N LYS A 37 15.94 -15.54 1.42
CA LYS A 37 15.12 -16.65 1.96
C LYS A 37 15.04 -16.65 3.48
N PHE A 38 16.07 -16.15 4.15
CA PHE A 38 16.12 -16.06 5.61
C PHE A 38 15.27 -14.87 6.10
N SER A 39 15.19 -13.79 5.33
CA SER A 39 14.39 -12.60 5.65
C SER A 39 12.89 -12.86 5.72
N SER A 40 12.37 -13.78 4.90
CA SER A 40 10.94 -14.14 4.88
C SER A 40 10.47 -14.89 6.12
N TYR A 41 11.38 -15.49 6.90
CA TYR A 41 11.02 -16.20 8.14
C TYR A 41 10.96 -15.25 9.35
N PHE A 42 11.57 -14.08 9.25
CA PHE A 42 11.43 -13.01 10.22
C PHE A 42 10.41 -12.02 9.67
N SER A 43 9.12 -12.26 9.93
CA SER A 43 8.12 -11.19 9.92
C SER A 43 8.57 -10.15 10.95
N LYS A 44 9.43 -9.22 10.53
CA LYS A 44 9.91 -8.15 11.39
C LYS A 44 8.72 -7.22 11.57
N ASN A 45 8.04 -7.38 12.69
CA ASN A 45 7.12 -6.37 13.18
C ASN A 45 7.87 -5.03 13.12
N ASN A 46 7.42 -4.16 12.22
CA ASN A 46 8.07 -2.88 11.93
C ASN A 46 7.20 -1.71 12.39
N VAL A 47 6.22 -1.97 13.26
CA VAL A 47 5.33 -0.94 13.82
C VAL A 47 6.17 0.18 14.44
N LYS A 48 7.22 -0.16 15.20
CA LYS A 48 8.12 0.82 15.83
C LYS A 48 8.84 1.69 14.80
N ASP A 49 9.33 1.10 13.71
CA ASP A 49 10.04 1.84 12.66
C ASP A 49 9.08 2.78 11.91
N VAL A 50 7.87 2.33 11.63
CA VAL A 50 6.83 3.14 10.99
C VAL A 50 6.42 4.31 11.90
N VAL A 51 6.18 4.06 13.19
CA VAL A 51 5.85 5.11 14.17
C VAL A 51 6.97 6.14 14.27
N SER A 52 8.22 5.69 14.42
CA SER A 52 9.40 6.57 14.46
C SER A 52 9.50 7.44 13.20
N ASN A 53 9.30 6.86 12.01
CA ASN A 53 9.32 7.62 10.76
C ASN A 53 8.20 8.66 10.67
N CYS A 54 7.03 8.39 11.27
CA CYS A 54 5.95 9.37 11.36
C CYS A 54 6.27 10.51 12.33
N GLU A 55 6.92 10.21 13.46
CA GLU A 55 7.40 11.22 14.42
C GLU A 55 8.48 12.12 13.80
N ILE A 56 9.41 11.54 13.03
CA ILE A 56 10.42 12.28 12.28
C ILE A 56 9.76 13.19 11.24
N ALA A 57 8.82 12.67 10.44
CA ALA A 57 8.10 13.47 9.45
C ALA A 57 7.36 14.64 10.11
N CYS A 58 6.77 14.42 11.28
CA CYS A 58 6.11 15.47 12.03
C CYS A 58 7.08 16.53 12.57
N SER A 59 8.14 16.10 13.27
CA SER A 59 9.13 17.02 13.87
C SER A 59 9.92 17.83 12.84
N THR A 60 10.08 17.30 11.63
CA THR A 60 10.71 18.00 10.50
C THR A 60 9.74 18.84 9.67
N ASN A 61 8.45 18.90 10.03
CA ASN A 61 7.39 19.56 9.26
C ASN A 61 7.31 19.09 7.80
N SER A 62 7.65 17.82 7.53
CA SER A 62 7.56 17.25 6.18
C SER A 62 6.13 16.82 5.86
N GLN A 63 5.33 17.76 5.32
CA GLN A 63 3.93 17.52 4.97
C GLN A 63 3.76 16.34 4.01
N TYR A 64 4.62 16.24 3.00
CA TYR A 64 4.59 15.11 2.05
C TYR A 64 4.82 13.77 2.75
N ASP A 65 5.85 13.69 3.59
CA ASP A 65 6.18 12.43 4.27
C ASP A 65 5.10 12.02 5.25
N PHE A 66 4.43 12.96 5.91
CA PHE A 66 3.36 12.63 6.85
C PHE A 66 2.05 12.27 6.13
N CYS A 67 1.63 13.07 5.14
CA CYS A 67 0.30 12.97 4.54
C CYS A 67 0.23 12.03 3.34
N SER A 68 1.30 11.90 2.55
CA SER A 68 1.25 11.28 1.21
C SER A 68 2.24 10.14 1.03
N ALA A 69 3.37 10.13 1.74
CA ALA A 69 4.34 9.05 1.61
C ALA A 69 3.76 7.72 2.07
N GLN A 70 3.73 6.77 1.15
CA GLN A 70 3.21 5.43 1.35
C GLN A 70 4.22 4.56 2.09
N ARG A 71 3.72 3.82 3.07
CA ARG A 71 4.49 2.91 3.91
C ARG A 71 3.80 1.55 3.99
N THR A 72 4.59 0.55 4.35
CA THR A 72 4.08 -0.79 4.64
C THR A 72 4.31 -1.05 6.12
N LEU A 73 3.22 -1.22 6.86
CA LEU A 73 3.23 -1.61 8.26
C LEU A 73 2.90 -3.10 8.35
N VAL A 74 3.79 -3.84 8.98
CA VAL A 74 3.68 -5.26 9.26
C VAL A 74 3.61 -5.39 10.78
N SER A 75 2.45 -5.81 11.26
CA SER A 75 2.20 -6.16 12.65
C SER A 75 2.17 -7.68 12.79
N ASP A 76 2.12 -8.18 14.01
CA ASP A 76 1.90 -9.60 14.30
C ASP A 76 0.48 -10.06 13.87
N THR A 77 -0.45 -9.12 13.74
CA THR A 77 -1.87 -9.37 13.46
C THR A 77 -2.29 -9.12 12.02
N GLU A 78 -1.72 -8.11 11.37
CA GLU A 78 -2.10 -7.71 10.01
C GLU A 78 -0.95 -7.01 9.29
N LYS A 79 -1.05 -7.02 7.96
CA LYS A 79 -0.15 -6.30 7.06
C LYS A 79 -0.93 -5.21 6.34
N LEU A 80 -0.54 -3.96 6.60
CA LEU A 80 -1.07 -2.75 6.00
C LEU A 80 -0.08 -2.24 4.96
N SER A 81 -0.48 -2.22 3.69
CA SER A 81 0.35 -1.76 2.57
C SER A 81 -0.19 -0.45 2.00
N GLN A 82 0.73 0.41 1.55
CA GLN A 82 0.43 1.73 0.96
C GLN A 82 -0.27 2.71 1.90
N VAL A 83 -0.06 2.58 3.21
CA VAL A 83 -0.66 3.45 4.23
C VAL A 83 0.19 4.69 4.49
N THR A 84 -0.45 5.77 4.94
CA THR A 84 0.23 7.04 5.31
C THR A 84 0.23 7.25 6.83
N CYS A 85 1.06 8.16 7.34
CA CYS A 85 1.07 8.47 8.78
C CYS A 85 -0.25 9.09 9.24
N ASP A 86 -0.85 9.95 8.43
CA ASP A 86 -2.17 10.52 8.70
C ASP A 86 -3.26 9.43 8.76
N PHE A 87 -3.23 8.47 7.83
CA PHE A 87 -4.12 7.31 7.87
C PHE A 87 -3.94 6.51 9.16
N LEU A 88 -2.70 6.20 9.54
CA LEU A 88 -2.43 5.41 10.73
C LEU A 88 -2.87 6.12 12.01
N ASN A 89 -2.61 7.42 12.12
CA ASN A 89 -3.07 8.23 13.26
C ASN A 89 -4.60 8.26 13.37
N LYS A 90 -5.31 8.53 12.27
CA LYS A 90 -6.78 8.71 12.28
C LYS A 90 -7.55 7.39 12.31
N GLN A 91 -7.14 6.42 11.50
CA GLN A 91 -7.90 5.18 11.25
C GLN A 91 -7.39 3.99 12.05
N ARG A 92 -6.13 4.02 12.53
CA ARG A 92 -5.51 2.92 13.27
C ARG A 92 -4.81 3.40 14.55
N PRO A 93 -5.56 3.99 15.51
CA PRO A 93 -5.01 4.52 16.76
C PRO A 93 -4.29 3.45 17.60
N THR A 94 -4.58 2.16 17.39
CA THR A 94 -3.93 1.02 18.03
C THR A 94 -2.41 1.01 17.88
N TYR A 95 -1.86 1.58 16.80
CA TYR A 95 -0.42 1.63 16.57
C TYR A 95 0.28 2.85 17.19
N ALA A 96 -0.46 3.71 17.90
CA ALA A 96 0.05 4.87 18.62
C ALA A 96 0.88 5.85 17.75
N VAL A 97 0.55 5.98 16.46
CA VAL A 97 1.14 7.03 15.61
C VAL A 97 0.59 8.38 16.06
N ALA A 98 1.46 9.24 16.59
CA ALA A 98 1.06 10.55 17.07
C ALA A 98 0.57 11.44 15.92
N GLY A 99 -0.50 12.20 16.19
CA GLY A 99 -0.97 13.26 15.29
C GLY A 99 0.02 14.42 15.23
N CYS A 100 0.12 15.06 14.06
CA CYS A 100 1.01 16.19 13.86
C CYS A 100 0.22 17.51 13.78
N ALA A 101 0.30 18.35 14.82
CA ALA A 101 -0.42 19.62 14.86
C ALA A 101 0.13 20.68 13.89
N SER A 102 1.41 20.59 13.52
CA SER A 102 2.06 21.53 12.60
C SER A 102 1.81 21.22 11.12
N ILE A 103 1.25 20.05 10.81
CA ILE A 103 0.98 19.60 9.44
C ILE A 103 -0.52 19.44 9.24
N THR A 104 -1.08 20.16 8.27
CA THR A 104 -2.46 19.97 7.83
C THR A 104 -2.48 19.07 6.60
N CYS A 105 -2.97 17.84 6.74
CA CYS A 105 -3.18 16.95 5.61
C CYS A 105 -4.51 17.26 4.90
N PRO A 106 -4.62 16.98 3.58
CA PRO A 106 -5.91 17.02 2.90
C PRO A 106 -6.91 16.12 3.64
N GLU A 107 -8.16 16.58 3.76
CA GLU A 107 -9.21 15.72 4.28
C GLU A 107 -9.58 14.68 3.23
N PHE A 108 -9.47 13.42 3.63
CA PHE A 108 -9.91 12.29 2.83
C PHE A 108 -11.15 11.69 3.45
N MET A 109 -12.11 11.30 2.62
CA MET A 109 -13.11 10.34 3.05
C MET A 109 -12.49 8.94 3.07
N PHE A 110 -12.71 8.20 4.15
CA PHE A 110 -12.18 6.86 4.31
C PHE A 110 -13.28 5.81 4.21
N VAL A 111 -13.06 4.78 3.39
CA VAL A 111 -13.95 3.64 3.27
C VAL A 111 -13.15 2.35 3.39
N SER A 112 -13.51 1.50 4.35
CA SER A 112 -12.97 0.14 4.47
C SER A 112 -13.98 -0.86 3.89
N SER A 113 -13.57 -1.68 2.93
CA SER A 113 -14.45 -2.68 2.34
C SER A 113 -13.65 -3.85 1.76
N THR A 114 -14.31 -5.01 1.64
CA THR A 114 -13.84 -6.13 0.82
C THR A 114 -14.31 -6.04 -0.63
N ASP A 115 -15.29 -5.16 -0.91
CA ASP A 115 -15.93 -5.02 -2.22
C ASP A 115 -15.21 -4.00 -3.10
N PRO A 116 -14.78 -4.34 -4.33
CA PRO A 116 -14.29 -3.37 -5.31
C PRO A 116 -15.27 -2.23 -5.62
N ALA A 117 -16.58 -2.43 -5.44
CA ALA A 117 -17.61 -1.39 -5.63
C ALA A 117 -17.67 -0.35 -4.49
N ALA A 118 -16.85 -0.49 -3.44
CA ALA A 118 -16.84 0.44 -2.32
C ALA A 118 -16.50 1.88 -2.71
N LEU A 119 -15.63 2.08 -3.71
CA LEU A 119 -15.35 3.42 -4.25
C LEU A 119 -16.62 4.05 -4.83
N THR A 120 -17.37 3.25 -5.57
CA THR A 120 -18.57 3.68 -6.25
C THR A 120 -19.66 4.08 -5.25
N ALA A 121 -19.81 3.30 -4.18
CA ALA A 121 -20.70 3.64 -3.06
C ALA A 121 -20.23 4.89 -2.31
N ALA A 122 -18.92 5.05 -2.08
CA ALA A 122 -18.33 6.21 -1.40
C ALA A 122 -18.53 7.52 -2.18
N CYS A 123 -18.41 7.44 -3.50
CA CYS A 123 -18.62 8.59 -4.37
C CYS A 123 -20.11 8.81 -4.68
N ALA A 124 -21.02 7.87 -4.39
CA ALA A 124 -22.42 7.90 -4.85
C ALA A 124 -23.27 9.09 -4.36
N ASP A 125 -22.71 9.98 -3.54
CA ASP A 125 -23.34 11.24 -3.15
C ASP A 125 -22.56 12.41 -3.76
N ASN A 126 -23.25 13.39 -4.38
CA ASN A 126 -22.55 14.51 -5.03
C ASN A 126 -21.88 15.48 -4.08
N GLN A 127 -22.04 15.28 -2.76
CA GLN A 127 -21.24 15.98 -1.75
C GLN A 127 -19.76 15.59 -1.77
N ASN A 128 -19.43 14.48 -2.45
CA ASN A 128 -18.06 13.97 -2.54
C ASN A 128 -17.41 14.26 -3.89
N VAL A 129 -18.12 14.87 -4.84
CA VAL A 129 -17.56 15.29 -6.14
C VAL A 129 -16.42 16.28 -5.92
N GLY A 130 -15.28 16.00 -6.52
CA GLY A 130 -14.04 16.76 -6.35
C GLY A 130 -13.27 16.48 -5.06
N LYS A 131 -13.80 15.64 -4.14
CA LYS A 131 -13.08 15.20 -2.94
C LYS A 131 -12.22 13.97 -3.23
N GLN A 132 -11.16 13.81 -2.44
CA GLN A 132 -10.31 12.64 -2.45
C GLN A 132 -10.86 11.57 -1.49
N VAL A 133 -10.97 10.34 -1.96
CA VAL A 133 -11.43 9.17 -1.19
C VAL A 133 -10.29 8.17 -1.08
N GLN A 134 -10.09 7.64 0.12
CA GLN A 134 -9.18 6.55 0.39
C GLN A 134 -9.97 5.28 0.68
N VAL A 135 -9.76 4.25 -0.14
CA VAL A 135 -10.39 2.95 0.03
C VAL A 135 -9.37 1.95 0.57
N TYR A 136 -9.65 1.39 1.74
CA TYR A 136 -8.87 0.32 2.34
C TYR A 136 -9.52 -1.03 2.03
N TYR A 137 -8.83 -1.82 1.21
CA TYR A 137 -9.26 -3.15 0.80
C TYR A 137 -8.87 -4.19 1.85
N LEU A 138 -9.83 -4.64 2.65
CA LEU A 138 -9.61 -5.56 3.77
C LEU A 138 -9.02 -6.91 3.33
N ASP A 139 -9.42 -7.39 2.14
CA ASP A 139 -8.96 -8.64 1.54
C ASP A 139 -7.50 -8.58 1.09
N LYS A 140 -7.02 -7.40 0.68
CA LYS A 140 -5.67 -7.21 0.13
C LYS A 140 -4.72 -6.53 1.10
N GLY A 141 -5.24 -5.89 2.16
CA GLY A 141 -4.47 -5.05 3.06
C GLY A 141 -3.85 -3.85 2.34
N VAL A 142 -4.53 -3.29 1.33
CA VAL A 142 -4.02 -2.19 0.50
C VAL A 142 -4.92 -0.97 0.62
N LEU A 143 -4.30 0.20 0.81
CA LEU A 143 -4.96 1.50 0.75
C LEU A 143 -4.77 2.12 -0.64
N LYS A 144 -5.86 2.59 -1.26
CA LYS A 144 -5.81 3.28 -2.57
C LYS A 144 -6.51 4.62 -2.49
N ASN A 145 -5.92 5.61 -3.16
CA ASN A 145 -6.45 6.97 -3.23
C ASN A 145 -7.14 7.18 -4.58
N TYR A 146 -8.33 7.76 -4.54
CA TYR A 146 -9.15 8.06 -5.69
C TYR A 146 -9.66 9.50 -5.61
N LEU A 147 -9.88 10.12 -6.76
CA LEU A 147 -10.63 11.36 -6.85
C LEU A 147 -12.06 10.98 -7.25
N CYS A 148 -13.07 11.42 -6.50
CA CYS A 148 -14.45 11.32 -6.96
C CYS A 148 -14.66 12.33 -8.08
N ASN A 149 -14.42 11.89 -9.31
CA ASN A 149 -14.69 12.66 -10.50
C ASN A 149 -15.69 11.88 -11.33
N TYR A 150 -16.93 12.38 -11.38
CA TYR A 150 -17.95 11.79 -12.22
C TYR A 150 -17.96 12.49 -13.58
N PRO A 151 -17.86 11.75 -14.69
CA PRO A 151 -18.07 12.34 -16.00
C PRO A 151 -19.53 12.76 -16.17
N ALA A 152 -19.81 13.64 -17.12
CA ALA A 152 -21.19 14.00 -17.46
C ALA A 152 -21.95 12.76 -17.95
N CYS A 153 -23.22 12.60 -17.53
CA CYS A 153 -24.05 11.51 -18.01
C CYS A 153 -24.45 11.75 -19.47
N PRO A 154 -24.44 10.71 -20.31
CA PRO A 154 -25.07 10.76 -21.62
C PRO A 154 -26.57 11.01 -21.44
N VAL A 155 -27.06 12.13 -21.97
CA VAL A 155 -28.49 12.47 -21.97
C VAL A 155 -29.14 12.04 -23.28
N THR A 156 -30.42 11.68 -23.24
CA THR A 156 -31.19 11.32 -24.43
C THR A 156 -31.23 12.49 -25.42
N GLY A 157 -30.66 12.32 -26.62
CA GLY A 157 -30.51 13.38 -27.62
C GLY A 157 -29.23 14.23 -27.50
N GLY A 158 -28.33 13.87 -26.58
CA GLY A 158 -27.00 14.47 -26.43
C GLY A 158 -25.96 13.90 -27.41
N ASP A 159 -24.72 14.38 -27.28
CA ASP A 159 -23.60 13.94 -28.13
C ASP A 159 -23.29 12.43 -27.92
N PRO A 160 -23.44 11.58 -28.96
CA PRO A 160 -23.20 10.14 -28.87
C PRO A 160 -21.74 9.79 -28.55
N LEU A 161 -20.80 10.72 -28.75
CA LEU A 161 -19.39 10.53 -28.37
C LEU A 161 -19.20 10.45 -26.86
N VAL A 162 -20.07 11.08 -26.07
CA VAL A 162 -19.99 11.05 -24.59
C VAL A 162 -20.23 9.63 -24.08
N ALA A 163 -21.27 8.94 -24.58
CA ALA A 163 -21.56 7.54 -24.23
C ALA A 163 -20.43 6.59 -24.68
N LYS A 164 -19.95 6.75 -25.92
CA LYS A 164 -18.85 5.94 -26.46
C LYS A 164 -17.54 6.11 -25.68
N ASN A 165 -17.20 7.35 -25.32
CA ASN A 165 -16.00 7.62 -24.52
C ASN A 165 -16.15 7.08 -23.09
N LEU A 166 -17.34 7.18 -22.48
CA LEU A 166 -17.63 6.60 -21.17
C LEU A 166 -17.45 5.07 -21.16
N CYS A 167 -17.99 4.41 -22.19
CA CYS A 167 -18.05 2.95 -22.30
C CYS A 167 -16.86 2.33 -23.03
N SER A 168 -15.85 3.12 -23.39
CA SER A 168 -14.66 2.64 -24.08
C SER A 168 -13.88 1.63 -23.20
N GLY A 169 -13.67 0.42 -23.73
CA GLY A 169 -13.01 -0.67 -23.00
C GLY A 169 -13.87 -1.35 -21.92
N LYS A 170 -15.17 -1.05 -21.84
CA LYS A 170 -16.15 -1.70 -20.96
C LYS A 170 -16.93 -2.80 -21.68
N LYS A 171 -17.70 -3.59 -20.94
CA LYS A 171 -18.64 -4.56 -21.50
C LYS A 171 -20.04 -3.95 -21.59
N SER A 172 -20.84 -4.46 -22.51
CA SER A 172 -22.27 -4.17 -22.54
C SER A 172 -22.91 -4.58 -21.22
N GLN A 173 -23.85 -3.76 -20.72
CA GLN A 173 -24.45 -3.82 -19.38
C GLN A 173 -23.57 -3.35 -18.22
N ASP A 174 -22.32 -2.89 -18.45
CA ASP A 174 -21.54 -2.27 -17.39
C ASP A 174 -22.21 -0.96 -16.96
N LYS A 175 -22.35 -0.80 -15.63
CA LYS A 175 -22.90 0.41 -15.03
C LYS A 175 -21.79 1.41 -14.70
N ILE A 176 -21.96 2.63 -15.16
CA ILE A 176 -21.08 3.76 -14.90
C ILE A 176 -21.87 4.82 -14.15
N PHE A 177 -21.26 5.37 -13.12
CA PHE A 177 -21.82 6.48 -12.37
C PHE A 177 -21.34 7.78 -13.01
N CYS A 178 -22.25 8.71 -13.22
CA CYS A 178 -22.01 9.95 -13.93
C CYS A 178 -22.91 11.07 -13.35
N LEU A 179 -22.72 12.32 -13.77
CA LEU A 179 -23.52 13.47 -13.33
C LEU A 179 -24.39 14.01 -14.46
N ASP A 180 -25.70 14.15 -14.22
CA ASP A 180 -26.62 14.75 -15.21
C ASP A 180 -26.35 16.25 -15.44
N SER A 181 -25.76 16.95 -14.47
CA SER A 181 -25.41 18.37 -14.57
C SER A 181 -24.33 18.77 -13.55
N PRO A 182 -23.56 19.86 -13.77
CA PRO A 182 -22.55 20.36 -12.82
C PRO A 182 -23.13 20.74 -11.45
N SER A 183 -24.46 20.94 -11.37
CA SER A 183 -25.20 21.35 -10.18
C SER A 183 -26.14 20.26 -9.64
N SER A 184 -26.19 19.05 -10.22
CA SER A 184 -27.02 17.98 -9.65
C SER A 184 -26.41 17.47 -8.36
N SER A 185 -27.24 17.00 -7.42
CA SER A 185 -26.82 16.53 -6.08
C SER A 185 -26.84 15.00 -5.91
N ALA A 186 -27.33 14.26 -6.89
CA ALA A 186 -27.19 12.80 -7.00
C ALA A 186 -26.46 12.40 -8.30
N PRO A 187 -25.56 11.40 -8.26
CA PRO A 187 -24.98 10.81 -9.45
C PRO A 187 -25.98 9.83 -10.04
N SER A 188 -26.13 9.91 -11.35
CA SER A 188 -27.01 9.05 -12.12
C SER A 188 -26.23 7.84 -12.62
N GLN A 189 -26.92 6.73 -12.83
CA GLN A 189 -26.33 5.52 -13.41
C GLN A 189 -26.60 5.49 -14.90
N TYR A 190 -25.53 5.39 -15.68
CA TYR A 190 -25.60 5.07 -17.10
C TYR A 190 -25.24 3.59 -17.29
N THR A 191 -26.04 2.86 -18.05
CA THR A 191 -25.77 1.46 -18.40
C THR A 191 -25.28 1.42 -19.84
N CYS A 192 -24.04 0.95 -20.05
CA CYS A 192 -23.47 0.81 -21.38
C CYS A 192 -24.30 -0.16 -22.22
N THR A 193 -24.64 0.24 -23.42
CA THR A 193 -25.32 -0.61 -24.41
C THR A 193 -24.33 -1.18 -25.42
N ASP A 194 -24.76 -2.17 -26.20
CA ASP A 194 -23.93 -2.76 -27.27
C ASP A 194 -23.48 -1.71 -28.31
N THR A 195 -24.26 -0.65 -28.49
CA THR A 195 -23.96 0.48 -29.37
C THR A 195 -22.90 1.43 -28.81
N ASP A 196 -22.75 1.50 -27.48
CA ASP A 196 -21.77 2.40 -26.83
C ASP A 196 -20.38 1.74 -26.74
N VAL A 197 -20.35 0.42 -26.68
CA VAL A 197 -19.12 -0.38 -26.52
C VAL A 197 -18.45 -0.69 -27.87
N LYS A 198 -19.22 -0.69 -28.97
CA LYS A 198 -18.68 -0.86 -30.33
C LYS A 198 -18.18 0.50 -30.85
N LEU A 199 -16.86 0.66 -30.83
CA LEU A 199 -16.15 1.79 -31.46
C LEU A 199 -16.46 1.86 -32.96
#